data_AF-A0A7J5WT14-F1
#
_entry.id   AF-A0A7J5WT14-F1
#
_cell.length_a   1.000
_cell.length_b   1.000
_cell.length_c   1.000
_cell.angle_alpha   90.00
_cell.angle_beta   90.00
_cell.angle_gamma   90.00
#
_symmetry.space_group_name_H-M   'P 1'
#
loop_
_entity.id
_entity.type
_entity.pdbx_description
1 polymer ?
#
loop_
_entity_poly.entity_id
_entity_poly.type
_entity_poly.pdbx_seq_one_letter_code
_entity_poly.pdbx_strand_id
1 'polypeptide(L)' 'MTEPERIRISAPTMYELKPRIVALLADGWRMTRMDKPVMEGNGVDVVAWFERPRVQLDHDD' A
#
# COMPACT_ATOMS: atom_id res chain seq x y z
N MET A 1 0.30 3.69 22.40
CA MET A 1 0.72 3.70 20.97
C MET A 1 -0.24 2.80 20.23
N THR A 2 -1.08 3.36 19.39
CA THR A 2 -1.98 2.63 18.49
C THR A 2 -1.15 1.82 17.50
N GLU A 3 -1.51 0.57 17.24
CA GLU A 3 -0.85 -0.23 16.20
C GLU A 3 -0.95 0.48 14.84
N PRO A 4 0.11 0.45 14.02
CA PRO A 4 0.08 1.06 12.69
C PRO A 4 -0.99 0.37 11.84
N GLU A 5 -1.73 1.16 11.08
CA GLU A 5 -2.68 0.63 10.12
C GLU A 5 -1.92 0.07 8.92
N ARG A 6 -2.34 -1.10 8.43
CA ARG A 6 -1.66 -1.80 7.34
C ARG A 6 -2.65 -2.15 6.25
N ILE A 7 -2.27 -1.95 4.99
CA ILE A 7 -3.05 -2.37 3.83
C ILE A 7 -2.18 -3.13 2.83
N ARG A 8 -2.84 -3.97 2.04
CA ARG A 8 -2.24 -4.73 0.94
C ARG A 8 -3.06 -4.45 -0.32
N ILE A 9 -2.38 -4.10 -1.40
CA ILE A 9 -2.98 -3.99 -2.74
C ILE A 9 -2.27 -4.95 -3.69
N SER A 10 -3.02 -5.46 -4.68
CA SER A 10 -2.46 -6.27 -5.76
C SER A 10 -3.13 -5.97 -7.10
N ALA A 11 -2.40 -6.24 -8.17
CA ALA A 11 -2.88 -6.21 -9.55
C ALA A 11 -1.97 -7.08 -10.45
N PRO A 12 -2.47 -7.55 -11.61
CA PRO A 12 -1.70 -8.41 -12.52
C PRO A 12 -0.42 -7.76 -13.07
N THR A 13 -0.42 -6.43 -13.18
CA THR A 13 0.69 -5.64 -13.73
C THR A 13 1.01 -4.40 -12.90
N MET A 14 2.23 -3.91 -13.03
CA MET A 14 2.64 -2.62 -12.45
C MET A 14 1.87 -1.45 -13.06
N TYR A 15 1.47 -1.55 -14.34
CA TYR A 15 0.70 -0.50 -15.01
C TYR A 15 -0.63 -0.24 -14.29
N GLU A 16 -1.33 -1.30 -13.90
CA GLU A 16 -2.59 -1.21 -13.16
C GLU A 16 -2.39 -0.83 -11.69
N LEU A 17 -1.29 -1.29 -11.07
CA LEU A 17 -1.03 -1.06 -9.65
C LEU A 17 -0.52 0.37 -9.37
N LYS A 18 0.28 0.94 -10.28
CA LYS A 18 0.93 2.25 -10.12
C LYS A 18 0.00 3.41 -9.74
N PRO A 19 -1.15 3.65 -10.38
CA PRO A 19 -2.03 4.74 -9.97
C PRO A 19 -2.52 4.60 -8.52
N ARG A 20 -2.78 3.36 -8.07
CA ARG A 20 -3.20 3.08 -6.68
C ARG A 20 -2.05 3.29 -5.70
N ILE A 21 -0.82 2.89 -6.06
CA ILE A 21 0.38 3.17 -5.26
C ILE A 21 0.56 4.68 -5.08
N VAL A 22 0.46 5.47 -6.16
CA VAL A 22 0.61 6.92 -6.10
C VAL A 22 -0.43 7.56 -5.20
N ALA A 23 -1.69 7.15 -5.29
CA ALA A 23 -2.75 7.64 -4.42
C ALA A 23 -2.45 7.36 -2.93
N LEU A 24 -2.00 6.13 -2.60
CA LEU A 24 -1.64 5.78 -1.23
C LEU A 24 -0.47 6.60 -0.69
N LEU A 25 0.57 6.81 -1.50
CA LEU A 25 1.70 7.65 -1.11
C LEU A 25 1.26 9.11 -0.87
N ALA A 26 0.36 9.63 -1.68
CA ALA A 26 -0.22 10.98 -1.50
C ALA A 26 -1.07 11.09 -0.22
N ASP A 27 -1.79 10.02 0.14
CA ASP A 27 -2.58 9.90 1.37
C ASP A 27 -1.71 9.65 2.63
N GLY A 28 -0.38 9.71 2.50
CA GLY A 28 0.55 9.57 3.62
C GLY A 28 0.83 8.12 4.03
N TRP A 29 0.43 7.13 3.23
CA TRP A 29 0.82 5.75 3.46
C TRP A 29 2.28 5.52 3.07
N ARG A 30 2.99 4.75 3.88
CA ARG A 30 4.37 4.35 3.60
C ARG A 30 4.39 2.94 3.06
N MET A 31 4.94 2.75 1.87
CA MET A 31 5.18 1.41 1.34
C MET A 31 6.30 0.71 2.12
N THR A 32 6.06 -0.50 2.58
CA THR A 32 7.02 -1.28 3.38
C THR A 32 7.57 -2.49 2.64
N ARG A 33 6.80 -3.03 1.69
CA ARG A 33 7.21 -4.15 0.86
C ARG A 33 6.51 -4.10 -0.50
N MET A 34 7.20 -4.58 -1.52
CA MET A 34 6.60 -4.88 -2.81
C MET A 34 7.18 -6.20 -3.31
N ASP A 35 6.28 -7.12 -3.66
CA ASP A 35 6.62 -8.39 -4.28
C ASP A 35 6.19 -8.31 -5.74
N LYS A 36 7.18 -8.41 -6.62
CA LYS A 36 7.00 -8.34 -8.07
C LYS A 36 7.40 -9.67 -8.69
N PRO A 37 6.52 -10.33 -9.48
CA PRO A 37 6.90 -11.53 -10.20
C PRO A 37 7.96 -11.22 -11.26
N VAL A 38 8.75 -12.24 -11.62
CA VAL A 38 9.77 -12.13 -12.69
C VAL A 38 9.15 -11.71 -14.02
N MET A 39 7.93 -12.18 -14.29
CA MET A 39 7.15 -11.79 -15.46
C MET A 39 5.72 -11.43 -15.01
N GLU A 40 5.30 -10.20 -15.30
CA GLU A 40 3.95 -9.71 -15.02
C GLU A 40 2.93 -10.32 -16.00
N GLY A 41 1.65 -10.35 -15.61
CA GLY A 41 0.56 -10.81 -16.50
C GLY A 41 0.41 -12.33 -16.67
N ASN A 42 1.20 -13.16 -15.96
CA ASN A 42 1.11 -14.63 -16.02
C ASN A 42 0.40 -15.27 -14.82
N GLY A 43 -0.67 -14.63 -14.33
CA GLY A 43 -1.47 -15.16 -13.22
C GLY A 43 -0.84 -15.04 -11.83
N VAL A 44 0.30 -14.35 -11.71
CA VAL A 44 0.86 -13.91 -10.43
C VAL A 44 0.80 -12.40 -10.38
N ASP A 45 0.10 -11.88 -9.37
CA ASP A 45 -0.03 -10.44 -9.17
C ASP A 45 1.27 -9.81 -8.66
N VAL A 46 1.45 -8.55 -9.00
CA VAL A 46 2.27 -7.64 -8.22
C VAL A 46 1.54 -7.31 -6.92
N VAL A 47 2.21 -7.40 -5.79
CA VAL A 47 1.63 -7.13 -4.46
C VAL A 47 2.44 -6.05 -3.76
N ALA A 48 1.78 -5.06 -3.17
CA ALA A 48 2.41 -4.02 -2.37
C ALA A 48 1.73 -3.88 -1.00
N TRP A 49 2.55 -3.71 0.04
CA TRP A 49 2.13 -3.51 1.41
C TRP A 49 2.48 -2.11 1.87
N PHE A 50 1.55 -1.50 2.60
CA PHE A 50 1.68 -0.16 3.12
C PHE A 50 1.32 -0.12 4.59
N GLU A 51 1.93 0.82 5.29
CA GLU A 51 1.66 1.12 6.68
C GLU A 51 1.49 2.62 6.88
N ARG A 52 0.62 3.03 7.80
CA ARG A 52 0.57 4.39 8.33
C ARG A 52 0.45 4.37 9.85
N PRO A 53 1.09 5.31 10.56
CA PRO A 53 0.82 5.48 11.98
C PRO A 53 -0.64 5.89 12.16
N ARG A 54 -1.36 5.23 13.07
CA ARG A 54 -2.66 5.73 13.50
C ARG A 54 -2.41 6.93 14.39
N VAL A 55 -2.55 8.14 13.84
CA VAL A 55 -2.59 9.34 14.66
C VAL A 55 -3.84 9.22 15.52
N GLN A 56 -3.65 9.13 16.84
CA GLN A 56 -4.75 9.27 17.77
C GLN A 56 -5.20 10.72 17.63
N LEU A 57 -6.31 10.94 16.93
CA LEU A 57 -7.01 12.22 16.98
C LEU A 57 -7.51 12.32 18.42
N ASP A 58 -6.67 12.88 19.29
CA ASP A 58 -7.14 13.42 20.56
C ASP A 58 -8.08 14.56 20.17
N HIS A 59 -9.38 14.27 20.26
CA HIS A 59 -10.43 15.24 20.14
C HIS A 59 -10.38 16.01 21.47
N ASP A 60 -9.61 17.10 21.49
CA ASP A 60 -9.66 18.06 22.60
C ASP A 60 -11.01 18.80 22.50
N ASP A 61 -11.68 18.85 23.64
CA ASP A 61 -13.08 19.24 23.95
C ASP A 61 -13.51 20.62 23.42
#